data_AF-A0A1I7T531-F1
#
_entry.id   AF-A0A1I7T531-F1
#
_cell.length_a   1.000
_cell.length_b   1.000
_cell.length_c   1.000
_cell.angle_alpha   90.00
_cell.angle_beta   90.00
_cell.angle_gamma   90.00
#
_symmetry.space_group_name_H-M   'P 1'
#
loop_
_entity.id
_entity.type
_entity.pdbx_description
1 polymer ?
#
loop_
_entity_poly.entity_id
_entity_poly.type
_entity_poly.pdbx_seq_one_letter_code
_entity_poly.pdbx_strand_id
1 'polypeptide(L)'
;MRPQPLHSHTGPPYRHSREETHTVIHQPPSFSCWEVSQSINMSNAFVDEKSIVAQVDKELKKCGTFDKIRKQVTEHINASPLVERLETEMLAKVNELMESSSNMSKEEIQRKMRDYIGNNFKMRNDINRQTRIELEKDWVKETLVPEIEEKVNKQLEDSV
;
A
#
# COMPACT_ATOMS: atom_id res chain seq x y z
N MET A 1 0.95 43.73 -64.79
CA MET A 1 2.01 42.74 -64.47
C MET A 1 1.64 42.03 -63.18
N ARG A 2 1.55 40.68 -63.21
CA ARG A 2 1.60 39.77 -62.04
C ARG A 2 3.09 39.56 -61.68
N PRO A 3 3.46 39.22 -60.42
CA PRO A 3 3.20 37.87 -59.90
C PRO A 3 2.90 37.79 -58.39
N GLN A 4 2.39 36.63 -57.95
CA GLN A 4 2.51 36.17 -56.56
C GLN A 4 3.92 35.63 -56.30
N PRO A 5 4.30 35.40 -55.03
CA PRO A 5 4.48 33.99 -54.67
C PRO A 5 3.94 33.60 -53.28
N LEU A 6 3.47 32.34 -53.24
CA LEU A 6 3.40 31.46 -52.08
C LEU A 6 4.74 31.41 -51.33
N HIS A 7 4.74 31.16 -50.02
CA HIS A 7 5.42 29.99 -49.44
C HIS A 7 4.87 29.71 -48.03
N SER A 8 4.40 28.48 -47.91
CA SER A 8 4.00 27.72 -46.74
C SER A 8 5.18 27.38 -45.83
N HIS A 9 5.02 27.61 -44.53
CA HIS A 9 5.70 26.87 -43.46
C HIS A 9 4.66 26.71 -42.34
N THR A 10 3.84 25.64 -42.31
CA THR A 10 4.16 24.37 -41.60
C THR A 10 5.05 24.55 -40.38
N GLY A 11 4.58 25.31 -39.39
CA GLY A 11 5.00 25.10 -38.00
C GLY A 11 4.40 23.78 -37.49
N PRO A 12 5.17 22.93 -36.79
CA PRO A 12 4.67 21.65 -36.31
C PRO A 12 3.54 21.86 -35.30
N PRO A 13 2.50 21.01 -35.28
CA PRO A 13 1.51 21.06 -34.23
C PRO A 13 2.22 20.80 -32.90
N TYR A 14 1.98 21.68 -31.92
CA TYR A 14 2.33 21.43 -30.54
C TYR A 14 1.79 20.06 -30.15
N ARG A 15 2.73 19.12 -30.00
CA ARG A 15 2.47 17.80 -29.46
C ARG A 15 1.98 18.06 -28.04
N HIS A 16 0.68 17.86 -27.82
CA HIS A 16 0.19 17.56 -26.48
C HIS A 16 1.00 16.35 -26.03
N SER A 17 2.03 16.59 -25.21
CA SER A 17 2.52 15.60 -24.28
C SER A 17 1.34 15.31 -23.37
N ARG A 18 0.56 14.31 -23.79
CA ARG A 18 -0.31 13.54 -22.94
C ARG A 18 0.66 12.98 -21.90
N GLU A 19 0.75 13.66 -20.76
CA GLU A 19 1.25 13.02 -19.55
C GLU A 19 0.29 11.85 -19.33
N GLU A 20 0.71 10.69 -19.83
CA GLU A 20 0.21 9.41 -19.39
C GLU A 20 0.46 9.39 -17.88
N THR A 21 -0.55 9.83 -17.13
CA THR A 21 -0.72 9.47 -15.75
C THR A 21 -0.87 7.96 -15.75
N HIS A 22 0.28 7.28 -15.72
CA HIS A 22 0.38 5.90 -15.34
C HIS A 22 -0.39 5.78 -14.04
N THR A 23 -1.61 5.28 -14.15
CA THR A 23 -2.34 4.75 -13.02
C THR A 23 -1.51 3.56 -12.61
N VAL A 24 -0.55 3.80 -11.71
CA VAL A 24 0.13 2.74 -10.99
C VAL A 24 -0.97 2.10 -10.16
N ILE A 25 -1.58 1.07 -10.75
CA ILE A 25 -2.36 0.10 -10.03
C ILE A 25 -1.38 -0.44 -8.99
N HIS A 26 -1.54 0.01 -7.74
CA HIS A 26 -0.81 -0.47 -6.60
C HIS A 26 -1.07 -1.98 -6.52
N GLN A 27 -0.18 -2.77 -7.12
CA GLN A 27 0.03 -4.12 -6.65
C GLN A 27 0.44 -3.99 -5.17
N PRO A 28 -0.20 -4.74 -4.25
CA PRO A 28 0.30 -4.82 -2.90
C PRO A 28 1.76 -5.28 -2.94
N PRO A 29 2.62 -4.82 -2.03
CA PRO A 29 3.99 -5.31 -1.96
C PRO A 29 3.93 -6.83 -1.87
N SER A 30 4.54 -7.49 -2.86
CA SER A 30 4.75 -8.93 -2.82
C SER A 30 5.47 -9.22 -1.50
N PHE A 31 4.87 -10.10 -0.69
CA PHE A 31 5.53 -10.68 0.47
C PHE A 31 6.72 -11.46 -0.06
N SER A 32 7.88 -10.80 -0.09
CA SER A 32 9.15 -11.41 -0.48
C SER A 32 9.48 -12.47 0.55
N CYS A 33 9.40 -13.72 0.09
CA CYS A 33 10.03 -14.94 0.56
C CYS A 33 10.91 -14.74 1.82
N TRP A 34 10.40 -15.14 2.98
CA TRP A 34 11.25 -15.36 4.15
C TRP A 34 12.03 -16.64 3.89
N GLU A 35 13.36 -16.55 3.77
CA GLU A 35 14.24 -17.71 3.78
C GLU A 35 14.15 -18.40 5.15
N VAL A 36 13.30 -19.42 5.23
CA VAL A 36 13.29 -20.37 6.34
C VAL A 36 14.47 -21.31 6.13
N SER A 37 15.61 -21.00 6.74
CA SER A 37 16.74 -21.93 6.81
C SER A 37 16.46 -22.97 7.89
N GLN A 38 15.92 -24.13 7.51
CA GLN A 38 16.02 -25.35 8.34
C GLN A 38 16.48 -26.53 7.50
N SER A 39 17.58 -27.13 7.94
CA SER A 39 18.19 -28.32 7.36
C SER A 39 17.37 -29.56 7.70
N ILE A 40 16.57 -30.04 6.75
CA ILE A 40 15.84 -31.32 6.89
C ILE A 40 16.49 -32.34 5.97
N ASN A 41 17.22 -33.27 6.58
CA ASN A 41 17.56 -34.54 5.98
C ASN A 41 16.38 -35.49 6.25
N MET A 42 15.80 -36.11 5.20
CA MET A 42 15.39 -37.53 5.11
C MET A 42 14.33 -37.78 4.00
N SER A 43 14.70 -38.67 3.08
CA SER A 43 13.88 -39.52 2.19
C SER A 43 12.85 -38.90 1.23
N ASN A 44 13.28 -38.73 -0.04
CA ASN A 44 12.59 -38.87 -1.34
C ASN A 44 11.05 -39.06 -1.42
N ALA A 45 10.25 -38.19 -0.80
CA ALA A 45 9.04 -37.69 -1.44
C ALA A 45 9.42 -36.35 -2.09
N PHE A 46 9.16 -36.18 -3.39
CA PHE A 46 9.32 -34.87 -4.03
C PHE A 46 8.22 -33.95 -3.48
N VAL A 47 8.49 -33.36 -2.32
CA VAL A 47 7.61 -32.37 -1.71
C VAL A 47 7.72 -31.10 -2.55
N ASP A 48 6.64 -30.75 -3.26
CA ASP A 48 6.57 -29.50 -4.01
C ASP A 48 6.36 -28.34 -3.02
N GLU A 49 7.47 -27.81 -2.52
CA GLU A 49 7.52 -26.67 -1.60
C GLU A 49 6.69 -25.48 -2.11
N LYS A 50 6.68 -25.22 -3.42
CA LYS A 50 5.91 -24.12 -4.00
C LYS A 50 4.40 -24.33 -3.87
N SER A 51 3.96 -25.58 -4.03
CA SER A 51 2.56 -25.96 -3.84
C SER A 51 2.13 -25.78 -2.38
N ILE A 52 2.97 -26.22 -1.43
CA ILE A 52 2.71 -26.05 0.01
C ILE A 52 2.60 -24.57 0.37
N VAL A 53 3.56 -23.74 -0.05
CA VAL A 53 3.54 -22.29 0.21
C VAL A 53 2.27 -21.65 -0.36
N ALA A 54 1.89 -21.99 -1.59
CA ALA A 54 0.68 -21.46 -2.22
C ALA A 54 -0.60 -21.88 -1.47
N GLN A 55 -0.65 -23.12 -0.99
CA GLN A 55 -1.79 -23.65 -0.26
C GLN A 55 -1.91 -23.02 1.15
N VAL A 56 -0.79 -22.88 1.86
CA VAL A 56 -0.72 -22.20 3.17
C VAL A 56 -1.11 -20.73 3.04
N ASP A 57 -0.63 -20.01 2.02
CA ASP A 57 -1.03 -18.61 1.75
C ASP A 57 -2.54 -18.49 1.51
N LYS A 58 -3.12 -19.40 0.71
CA LYS A 58 -4.57 -19.45 0.46
C LYS A 58 -5.35 -19.72 1.75
N GLU A 59 -4.86 -20.61 2.61
CA GLU A 59 -5.51 -20.92 3.88
C GLU A 59 -5.40 -19.79 4.91
N LEU A 60 -4.25 -19.12 5.01
CA LEU A 60 -4.07 -17.96 5.88
C LEU A 60 -5.00 -16.81 5.48
N LYS A 61 -5.17 -16.60 4.17
CA LYS A 61 -6.16 -15.65 3.63
C LYS A 61 -7.59 -16.06 3.95
N LYS A 62 -7.92 -17.35 3.86
CA LYS A 62 -9.26 -17.87 4.17
C LYS A 62 -9.60 -17.80 5.67
N CYS A 63 -8.63 -18.02 6.54
CA CYS A 63 -8.78 -17.98 8.00
C CYS A 63 -8.85 -16.56 8.57
N GLY A 64 -8.58 -15.53 7.75
CA GLY A 64 -8.68 -14.13 8.15
C GLY A 64 -7.56 -13.69 9.09
N THR A 65 -6.45 -14.42 9.18
CA THR A 65 -5.34 -14.11 10.07
C THR A 65 -4.65 -12.80 9.68
N PHE A 66 -4.46 -12.59 8.38
CA PHE A 66 -4.00 -11.30 7.87
C PHE A 66 -4.97 -10.16 8.20
N ASP A 67 -6.28 -10.41 8.21
CA ASP A 67 -7.27 -9.40 8.58
C ASP A 67 -7.22 -9.06 10.08
N LYS A 68 -7.00 -10.06 10.95
CA LYS A 68 -6.80 -9.85 12.40
C LYS A 68 -5.56 -9.00 12.66
N ILE A 69 -4.43 -9.36 12.06
CA ILE A 69 -3.17 -8.60 12.18
C ILE A 69 -3.36 -7.18 11.64
N ARG A 70 -4.00 -7.03 10.47
CA ARG A 70 -4.29 -5.72 9.88
C ARG A 70 -5.13 -4.86 10.81
N LYS A 71 -6.16 -5.43 11.44
CA LYS A 71 -7.01 -4.72 12.40
C LYS A 71 -6.21 -4.26 13.62
N GLN A 72 -5.43 -5.16 14.22
CA GLN A 72 -4.59 -4.83 15.39
C GLN A 72 -3.52 -3.78 15.06
N VAL A 73 -2.83 -3.90 13.93
CA VAL A 73 -1.87 -2.89 13.46
C VAL A 73 -2.56 -1.53 13.28
N THR A 74 -3.78 -1.52 12.71
CA THR A 74 -4.56 -0.28 12.55
C THR A 74 -4.91 0.33 13.90
N GLU A 75 -5.30 -0.48 14.88
CA GLU A 75 -5.57 -0.03 16.26
C GLU A 75 -4.32 0.56 16.92
N HIS A 76 -3.15 -0.08 16.76
CA HIS A 76 -1.87 0.43 17.26
C HIS A 76 -1.46 1.74 16.61
N ILE A 77 -1.67 1.89 15.29
CA ILE A 77 -1.41 3.14 14.58
C ILE A 77 -2.36 4.24 15.07
N ASN A 78 -3.65 3.93 15.25
CA ASN A 78 -4.64 4.88 15.76
C ASN A 78 -4.33 5.37 17.17
N ALA A 79 -3.74 4.51 18.01
CA ALA A 79 -3.29 4.88 19.35
C ALA A 79 -1.90 5.55 19.38
N SER A 80 -1.26 5.74 18.22
CA SER A 80 0.09 6.30 18.14
C SER A 80 0.08 7.84 18.10
N PRO A 81 1.14 8.50 18.61
CA PRO A 81 1.30 9.96 18.51
C PRO A 81 1.35 10.48 17.06
N LEU A 82 1.54 9.60 16.08
CA LEU A 82 1.46 9.95 14.66
C LEU A 82 0.07 10.46 14.32
N VAL A 83 -1.00 9.78 14.77
CA VAL A 83 -2.37 10.15 14.41
C VAL A 83 -2.75 11.49 15.05
N GLU A 84 -2.40 11.70 16.32
CA GLU A 84 -2.61 13.00 16.99
C GLU A 84 -1.92 14.16 16.25
N ARG A 85 -0.68 13.95 15.77
CA ARG A 85 0.03 14.94 14.96
C ARG A 85 -0.68 15.19 13.63
N LEU A 86 -1.14 14.14 12.95
CA LEU A 86 -1.84 14.27 11.67
C LEU A 86 -3.19 14.99 11.84
N GLU A 87 -3.94 14.69 12.90
CA GLU A 87 -5.18 15.40 13.24
C GLU A 87 -4.91 16.88 13.49
N THR A 88 -3.84 17.21 14.22
CA THR A 88 -3.44 18.59 14.49
C THR A 88 -3.05 19.34 13.20
N GLU A 89 -2.22 18.72 12.35
CA GLU A 89 -1.84 19.29 11.04
C GLU A 89 -3.08 19.49 10.15
N MET A 90 -4.02 18.55 10.18
CA MET A 90 -5.26 18.63 9.41
C MET A 90 -6.18 19.75 9.90
N LEU A 91 -6.38 19.89 11.21
CA LEU A 91 -7.17 20.96 11.80
C LEU A 91 -6.58 22.34 11.49
N ALA A 92 -5.25 22.48 11.59
CA ALA A 92 -4.54 23.70 11.22
C ALA A 92 -4.81 24.06 9.74
N LYS A 93 -4.80 23.07 8.85
CA LYS A 93 -5.06 23.31 7.42
C LYS A 93 -6.52 23.70 7.15
N VAL A 94 -7.47 23.13 7.88
CA VAL A 94 -8.89 23.52 7.79
C VAL A 94 -9.08 24.98 8.26
N ASN A 95 -8.43 25.37 9.36
CA ASN A 95 -8.48 26.74 9.85
C ASN A 95 -7.87 27.73 8.83
N GLU A 96 -6.70 27.41 8.28
CA GLU A 96 -6.07 28.20 7.21
C GLU A 96 -6.99 28.36 5.99
N LEU A 97 -7.67 27.28 5.59
CA LEU A 97 -8.64 27.31 4.49
C LEU A 97 -9.85 28.20 4.81
N MET A 98 -10.38 28.13 6.02
CA MET A 98 -11.49 28.98 6.47
C MET A 98 -11.09 30.46 6.55
N GLU A 99 -9.90 30.77 7.03
CA GLU A 99 -9.39 32.15 7.16
C GLU A 99 -9.03 32.78 5.81
N SER A 100 -8.49 31.98 4.88
CA SER A 100 -8.07 32.45 3.55
C SER A 100 -9.23 32.65 2.57
N SER A 101 -10.43 32.17 2.87
CA SER A 101 -11.57 32.25 1.95
C SER A 101 -12.87 32.57 2.67
N SER A 102 -13.34 33.80 2.51
CA SER A 102 -14.45 34.37 3.26
C SER A 102 -15.85 33.80 2.94
N ASN A 103 -15.98 32.76 2.11
CA ASN A 103 -17.28 32.13 1.77
C ASN A 103 -17.13 30.73 1.14
N MET A 104 -16.23 29.86 1.63
CA MET A 104 -16.17 28.48 1.10
C MET A 104 -17.34 27.63 1.61
N SER A 105 -17.96 26.89 0.69
CA SER A 105 -18.93 25.86 1.03
C SER A 105 -18.25 24.67 1.73
N LYS A 106 -19.04 23.89 2.48
CA LYS A 106 -18.57 22.66 3.14
C LYS A 106 -17.99 21.68 2.11
N GLU A 107 -18.61 21.60 0.94
CA GLU A 107 -18.23 20.72 -0.16
C GLU A 107 -16.85 21.11 -0.74
N GLU A 108 -16.58 22.42 -0.86
CA GLU A 108 -15.28 22.93 -1.32
C GLU A 108 -14.17 22.69 -0.30
N ILE A 109 -14.46 22.87 1.00
CA ILE A 109 -13.52 22.52 2.07
C ILE A 109 -13.19 21.03 2.01
N GLN A 110 -14.20 20.17 1.90
CA GLN A 110 -14.00 18.72 1.79
C GLN A 110 -13.19 18.33 0.54
N ARG A 111 -13.43 18.98 -0.61
CA ARG A 111 -12.65 18.75 -1.83
C ARG A 111 -11.18 19.15 -1.63
N LYS A 112 -10.93 20.38 -1.20
CA LYS A 112 -9.56 20.87 -0.96
C LYS A 112 -8.82 20.04 0.09
N MET A 113 -9.53 19.55 1.11
CA MET A 113 -8.95 18.69 2.12
C MET A 113 -8.59 17.31 1.56
N ARG A 114 -9.47 16.71 0.74
CA ARG A 114 -9.15 15.46 0.04
C ARG A 114 -7.95 15.62 -0.89
N ASP A 115 -7.88 16.73 -1.63
CA ASP A 115 -6.75 17.01 -2.52
C ASP A 115 -5.45 17.19 -1.72
N TYR A 116 -5.51 17.88 -0.58
CA TYR A 116 -4.38 18.01 0.34
C TYR A 116 -3.91 16.66 0.87
N ILE A 117 -4.81 15.83 1.39
CA ILE A 117 -4.50 14.47 1.87
C ILE A 117 -3.94 13.61 0.73
N GLY A 118 -4.53 13.70 -0.46
CA GLY A 118 -4.13 12.96 -1.65
C GLY A 118 -2.70 13.30 -2.08
N ASN A 119 -2.32 14.56 -1.98
CA ASN A 119 -1.03 15.08 -2.41
C ASN A 119 0.02 15.17 -1.29
N ASN A 120 -0.36 14.91 -0.03
CA ASN A 120 0.56 14.96 1.10
C ASN A 120 1.40 13.68 1.17
N PHE A 121 2.45 13.64 0.35
CA PHE A 121 3.42 12.54 0.29
C PHE A 121 4.09 12.27 1.63
N LYS A 122 4.35 13.32 2.42
CA LYS A 122 4.94 13.20 3.76
C LYS A 122 4.03 12.39 4.67
N MET A 123 2.74 12.74 4.74
CA MET A 123 1.75 12.02 5.55
C MET A 123 1.63 10.55 5.14
N ARG A 124 1.58 10.27 3.83
CA ARG A 124 1.56 8.88 3.32
C ARG A 124 2.82 8.11 3.71
N ASN A 125 3.99 8.72 3.57
CA ASN A 125 5.25 8.09 3.94
C ASN A 125 5.35 7.82 5.44
N ASP A 126 4.89 8.75 6.28
CA ASP A 126 4.88 8.60 7.73
C ASP A 126 3.95 7.45 8.17
N ILE A 127 2.76 7.35 7.58
CA ILE A 127 1.83 6.22 7.82
C ILE A 127 2.47 4.89 7.38
N ASN A 128 3.05 4.84 6.18
CA ASN A 128 3.69 3.63 5.66
C ASN A 128 4.87 3.19 6.54
N ARG A 129 5.69 4.13 7.00
CA ARG A 129 6.81 3.87 7.91
C ARG A 129 6.30 3.33 9.25
N GLN A 130 5.28 3.94 9.83
CA GLN A 130 4.71 3.47 11.09
C GLN A 130 4.09 2.08 10.93
N THR A 131 3.36 1.84 9.84
CA THR A 131 2.78 0.53 9.53
C THR A 131 3.85 -0.55 9.44
N ARG A 132 4.97 -0.26 8.79
CA ARG A 132 6.09 -1.20 8.71
C ARG A 132 6.70 -1.49 10.08
N ILE A 133 6.91 -0.46 10.90
CA ILE A 133 7.42 -0.63 12.27
C ILE A 133 6.48 -1.51 13.09
N GLU A 134 5.16 -1.30 12.98
CA GLU A 134 4.17 -2.12 13.67
C GLU A 134 4.17 -3.57 13.18
N LEU A 135 4.34 -3.81 11.87
CA LEU A 135 4.42 -5.15 11.30
C LEU A 135 5.72 -5.90 11.66
N GLU A 136 6.79 -5.18 11.98
CA GLU A 136 8.08 -5.76 12.37
C GLU A 136 8.13 -6.16 13.86
N LYS A 137 7.11 -5.84 14.65
CA LYS A 137 7.04 -6.18 16.09
C LYS A 137 6.89 -7.69 16.32
N ASP A 138 7.44 -8.15 17.44
CA ASP A 138 7.51 -9.58 17.77
C ASP A 138 6.13 -10.22 17.92
N TRP A 139 5.13 -9.51 18.46
CA TRP A 139 3.76 -10.02 18.58
C TRP A 139 3.15 -10.45 17.22
N VAL A 140 3.56 -9.81 16.12
CA VAL A 140 3.12 -10.18 14.76
C VAL A 140 3.70 -11.53 14.38
N LYS A 141 4.98 -11.75 14.68
CA LYS A 141 5.65 -13.04 14.46
C LYS A 141 5.09 -14.13 15.38
N GLU A 142 4.87 -13.82 16.65
CA GLU A 142 4.26 -14.74 17.62
C GLU A 142 2.85 -15.17 17.22
N THR A 143 2.13 -14.32 16.48
CA THR A 143 0.82 -14.65 15.92
C THR A 143 0.93 -15.48 14.63
N LEU A 144 1.85 -15.13 13.73
CA LEU A 144 1.97 -15.76 12.41
C LEU A 144 2.70 -17.11 12.43
N VAL A 145 3.79 -17.23 13.18
CA VAL A 145 4.68 -18.41 13.14
C VAL A 145 3.93 -19.68 13.55
N PRO A 146 3.20 -19.73 14.69
CA PRO A 146 2.50 -20.94 15.09
C PRO A 146 1.42 -21.35 14.08
N GLU A 147 0.72 -20.39 13.48
CA GLU A 147 -0.32 -20.67 12.50
C GLU A 147 0.24 -21.14 11.15
N ILE A 148 1.38 -20.58 10.73
CA ILE A 148 2.10 -21.06 9.55
C ILE A 148 2.61 -22.48 9.79
N GLU A 149 3.24 -22.75 10.94
CA GLU A 149 3.74 -24.07 11.30
C GLU A 149 2.61 -25.11 11.34
N GLU A 150 1.47 -24.79 11.96
CA GLU A 150 0.29 -25.67 11.97
C GLU A 150 -0.17 -26.02 10.55
N LYS A 151 -0.29 -25.01 9.68
CA LYS A 151 -0.75 -25.20 8.29
C LYS A 151 0.27 -25.95 7.44
N VAL A 152 1.56 -25.66 7.59
CA VAL A 152 2.64 -26.38 6.88
C VAL A 152 2.67 -27.84 7.31
N ASN A 153 2.64 -28.12 8.61
CA ASN A 153 2.64 -29.48 9.13
C ASN A 153 1.43 -30.27 8.64
N LYS A 154 0.24 -29.65 8.64
CA LYS A 154 -0.96 -30.26 8.06
C LYS A 154 -0.81 -30.59 6.58
N GLN A 155 -0.27 -29.68 5.78
CA GLN A 155 -0.05 -29.94 4.35
C GLN A 155 0.99 -31.04 4.11
N LEU A 156 2.00 -31.15 4.97
CA LEU A 156 2.98 -32.24 4.92
C LEU A 156 2.35 -33.59 5.31
N GLU A 157 1.50 -33.62 6.34
CA GLU A 157 0.74 -34.82 6.74
C GLU A 157 -0.24 -35.26 5.64
N ASP A 158 -0.95 -34.33 5.01
CA ASP A 158 -1.90 -34.61 3.92
C ASP A 158 -1.20 -35.07 2.61
N SER A 159 0.12 -34.86 2.49
CA SER A 159 0.93 -35.21 1.32
C SER A 159 1.67 -36.55 1.43
N VAL A 160 1.60 -37.23 2.58
CA VAL A 160 2.21 -38.55 2.87
C VAL A 160 1.16 -39.66 2.79
#